data_AF-A0AAD4BGZ3-F1
#
_entry.id   AF-A0AAD4BGZ3-F1
#
_cell.length_a   1.000
_cell.length_b   1.000
_cell.length_c   1.000
_cell.angle_alpha   90.00
_cell.angle_beta   90.00
_cell.angle_gamma   90.00
#
_symmetry.space_group_name_H-M   'P 1'
#
loop_
_entity.id
_entity.type
_entity.pdbx_description
1 polymer ?
#
loop_
_entity_poly.entity_id
_entity_poly.type
_entity_poly.pdbx_seq_one_letter_code
_entity_poly.pdbx_strand_id
1 'polypeptide(L)'
;HELDPDDCIFPSMGANSVLQPRDQLSHNTIQMWINEATAGAGIHGSFSTHCFRCGGAQYCFMFAPIGECWTLARVRWWGGWAENEQV
;
A
#
# COMPACT_ATOMS: atom_id res chain seq x y z
N HIS A 1 0.26 -21.90 13.74
CA HIS A 1 -1.07 -21.34 14.01
C HIS A 1 -1.58 -20.87 12.67
N GLU A 2 -2.66 -21.47 12.16
CA GLU A 2 -3.28 -21.02 10.90
C GLU A 2 -4.24 -19.86 11.20
N LEU A 3 -4.45 -19.00 10.20
CA LEU A 3 -5.44 -17.93 10.24
C LEU A 3 -6.83 -18.53 9.99
N ASP A 4 -7.82 -18.05 10.73
CA ASP A 4 -9.22 -18.37 10.43
C ASP A 4 -9.64 -17.66 9.13
N PRO A 5 -10.57 -18.23 8.33
CA PRO A 5 -11.08 -17.56 7.12
C PRO A 5 -11.62 -16.15 7.36
N ASP A 6 -12.11 -15.85 8.55
CA ASP A 6 -12.65 -14.52 8.92
C ASP A 6 -11.59 -13.58 9.50
N ASP A 7 -10.34 -14.02 9.68
CA ASP A 7 -9.27 -13.20 10.22
C ASP A 7 -8.72 -12.22 9.17
N CYS A 8 -8.50 -10.98 9.59
CA CYS A 8 -7.79 -9.99 8.81
C CYS A 8 -6.30 -10.34 8.71
N ILE A 9 -5.74 -10.29 7.49
CA ILE A 9 -4.29 -10.44 7.26
C ILE A 9 -3.49 -9.36 8.01
N PHE A 10 -4.04 -8.14 8.07
CA PHE A 10 -3.49 -7.02 8.84
C PHE A 10 -4.50 -6.63 9.91
N PRO A 11 -4.47 -7.30 11.08
CA PRO A 11 -5.40 -7.03 12.15
C PRO A 11 -5.03 -5.73 12.88
N SER A 12 -6.02 -5.13 13.54
CA SER A 12 -5.78 -4.03 14.45
C SER A 12 -5.02 -4.52 15.70
N MET A 13 -4.30 -3.60 16.34
CA MET A 13 -3.60 -3.86 17.59
C MET A 13 -4.26 -3.04 18.69
N GLY A 14 -4.74 -3.72 19.73
CA GLY A 14 -5.30 -3.07 20.92
C GLY A 14 -4.22 -2.30 21.70
N ALA A 15 -4.65 -1.41 22.60
CA ALA A 15 -3.75 -0.60 23.43
C ALA A 15 -2.82 -1.43 24.34
N ASN A 16 -3.16 -2.70 24.58
CA ASN A 16 -2.37 -3.68 25.31
C ASN A 16 -1.40 -4.49 24.42
N SER A 17 -1.18 -4.05 23.18
CA SER A 17 -0.37 -4.74 22.16
C SER A 17 -0.88 -6.13 21.77
N VAL A 18 -2.14 -6.43 22.09
CA VAL A 18 -2.80 -7.67 21.68
C VAL A 18 -3.43 -7.45 20.31
N LEU A 19 -3.11 -8.33 19.35
CA LEU A 19 -3.74 -8.34 18.04
C LEU A 19 -5.23 -8.70 18.18
N GLN A 20 -6.07 -8.02 17.41
CA GLN A 20 -7.50 -8.31 17.30
C GLN A 20 -7.76 -8.88 15.90
N PRO A 21 -7.69 -10.21 15.71
CA PRO A 21 -7.65 -10.84 14.38
C PRO A 21 -8.82 -10.45 13.47
N ARG A 22 -10.01 -10.22 14.04
CA ARG A 22 -11.24 -9.91 13.30
C ARG A 22 -11.47 -8.42 13.08
N ASP A 23 -10.63 -7.57 13.64
CA ASP A 23 -10.75 -6.12 13.50
C ASP A 23 -9.74 -5.62 12.46
N GLN A 24 -10.22 -4.92 11.46
CA GLN A 24 -9.36 -4.38 10.41
C GLN A 24 -8.50 -3.23 10.94
N LEU A 25 -7.24 -3.20 10.53
CA LEU A 25 -6.36 -2.05 10.75
C LEU A 25 -6.97 -0.77 10.16
N SER A 26 -7.04 0.29 10.96
CA SER A 26 -7.67 1.54 10.53
C SER A 26 -6.83 2.32 9.51
N HIS A 27 -7.49 3.04 8.60
CA HIS A 27 -6.82 3.94 7.67
C HIS A 27 -5.97 5.00 8.39
N ASN A 28 -6.45 5.52 9.52
CA ASN A 28 -5.71 6.51 10.31
C ASN A 28 -4.42 5.94 10.88
N THR A 29 -4.44 4.69 11.34
CA THR A 29 -3.25 3.99 11.82
C THR A 29 -2.23 3.82 10.69
N ILE A 30 -2.67 3.42 9.49
CA ILE A 30 -1.79 3.31 8.31
C ILE A 30 -1.18 4.66 7.97
N GLN A 31 -1.98 5.73 7.93
CA GLN A 31 -1.49 7.08 7.61
C GLN A 31 -0.48 7.58 8.66
N MET A 32 -0.72 7.29 9.95
CA MET A 32 0.21 7.61 11.03
C MET A 32 1.54 6.88 10.85
N TRP A 33 1.52 5.57 10.55
CA TRP A 33 2.74 4.78 10.30
C TRP A 33 3.51 5.26 9.06
N ILE A 34 2.80 5.65 7.98
CA ILE A 34 3.44 6.26 6.80
C ILE A 34 4.19 7.53 7.20
N ASN A 35 3.54 8.42 7.95
CA ASN A 35 4.16 9.68 8.39
C ASN A 35 5.39 9.43 9.26
N GLU A 36 5.29 8.49 10.19
CA GLU A 36 6.40 8.09 11.08
C GLU A 36 7.58 7.53 10.27
N ALA A 37 7.31 6.62 9.34
CA ALA A 37 8.33 6.02 8.49
C ALA A 37 9.03 7.05 7.59
N THR A 38 8.28 7.95 6.95
CA THR A 38 8.86 8.98 6.08
C THR A 38 9.69 9.99 6.87
N ALA A 39 9.22 10.36 8.08
CA ALA A 39 9.98 11.23 8.97
C ALA A 39 11.28 10.56 9.44
N GLY A 40 11.21 9.31 9.86
CA GLY A 40 12.37 8.51 10.29
C GLY A 40 13.40 8.30 9.17
N ALA A 41 12.94 8.22 7.93
CA ALA A 41 13.80 8.13 6.74
C ALA A 41 14.33 9.49 6.23
N GLY A 42 13.92 10.61 6.84
CA GLY A 42 14.30 11.95 6.36
C GLY A 42 13.69 12.32 5.00
N ILE A 43 12.59 11.67 4.61
CA ILE A 43 11.89 11.95 3.35
C ILE A 43 10.91 13.09 3.58
N HIS A 44 11.12 14.20 2.88
CA HIS A 44 10.27 15.38 2.98
C HIS A 44 9.04 15.27 2.07
N GLY A 45 7.87 15.64 2.60
CA GLY A 45 6.61 15.67 1.86
C GLY A 45 5.46 15.05 2.63
N SER A 46 4.25 15.09 2.04
CA SER A 46 3.08 14.38 2.55
C SER A 46 2.83 13.16 1.68
N PHE A 47 2.85 11.98 2.30
CA PHE A 47 2.65 10.71 1.61
C PHE A 47 1.39 10.03 2.12
N SER A 48 0.64 9.41 1.22
CA SER A 48 -0.52 8.60 1.54
C SER A 48 -0.41 7.25 0.86
N THR A 49 -1.33 6.34 1.19
CA THR A 49 -1.46 5.04 0.49
C THR A 49 -1.60 5.22 -1.03
N HIS A 50 -2.28 6.28 -1.48
CA HIS A 50 -2.40 6.63 -2.89
C HIS A 50 -1.04 6.95 -3.54
N CYS A 51 -0.14 7.63 -2.83
CA CYS A 51 1.20 7.94 -3.33
C CYS A 51 2.01 6.66 -3.63
N PHE A 52 1.91 5.64 -2.77
CA PHE A 52 2.58 4.36 -2.99
C PHE A 52 1.98 3.58 -4.17
N ARG A 53 0.65 3.63 -4.36
CA ARG A 53 0.01 3.02 -5.55
C ARG A 53 0.48 3.69 -6.84
N CYS A 54 0.49 5.02 -6.89
CA CYS A 54 0.90 5.77 -8.07
C CYS A 54 2.41 5.65 -8.32
N GLY A 55 3.24 5.76 -7.28
CA GLY A 55 4.69 5.59 -7.38
C GLY A 55 5.09 4.17 -7.79
N GLY A 56 4.41 3.14 -7.29
CA GLY A 56 4.61 1.75 -7.71
C GLY A 56 4.27 1.55 -9.19
N ALA A 57 3.15 2.12 -9.66
CA ALA A 57 2.77 2.10 -11.07
C ALA A 57 3.83 2.79 -11.96
N GLN A 58 4.31 3.96 -11.55
CA GLN A 58 5.39 4.68 -12.25
C GLN A 58 6.68 3.85 -12.27
N TYR A 59 7.06 3.23 -11.15
CA TYR A 59 8.23 2.38 -11.07
C TYR A 59 8.13 1.21 -12.05
N CYS A 60 7.05 0.43 -11.98
CA CYS A 60 6.86 -0.71 -12.86
C CYS A 60 6.79 -0.31 -14.34
N PHE A 61 6.27 0.87 -14.68
CA PHE A 61 6.18 1.31 -16.08
C PHE A 61 7.50 1.88 -16.62
N MET A 62 8.21 2.70 -15.83
CA MET A 62 9.30 3.56 -16.32
C MET A 62 10.67 3.24 -15.72
N PHE A 63 10.74 2.81 -14.47
CA PHE A 63 12.00 2.78 -13.70
C PHE A 63 12.49 1.37 -13.36
N ALA A 64 11.65 0.35 -13.53
CA ALA A 64 12.06 -1.04 -13.39
C ALA A 64 13.18 -1.38 -14.39
N PRO A 65 14.04 -2.38 -14.10
CA PRO A 65 15.06 -2.84 -15.03
C PRO A 65 14.47 -3.22 -16.39
N ILE A 66 15.28 -3.09 -17.45
CA ILE A 66 14.88 -3.51 -18.80
C ILE A 66 14.55 -5.01 -18.77
N GLY A 67 13.35 -5.36 -19.21
CA GLY A 67 12.80 -6.73 -19.14
C GLY A 67 11.88 -6.97 -17.94
N GLU A 68 11.90 -6.08 -16.94
CA GLU A 68 11.00 -6.11 -15.78
C GLU A 68 9.91 -5.02 -15.86
N CYS A 69 10.07 -4.03 -16.76
CA CYS A 69 9.04 -3.03 -17.02
C CYS A 69 7.73 -3.68 -17.46
N TRP A 70 6.64 -3.17 -16.92
CA TRP A 70 5.29 -3.61 -17.25
C TRP A 70 4.73 -2.78 -18.40
N THR A 71 3.93 -3.43 -19.24
CA THR A 71 3.14 -2.71 -20.24
C THR A 71 2.09 -1.84 -19.55
N LEU A 72 1.64 -0.78 -20.23
CA LEU A 72 0.58 0.09 -19.70
C LEU A 72 -0.69 -0.71 -19.34
N ALA A 73 -1.03 -1.71 -20.15
CA ALA A 73 -2.16 -2.60 -19.88
C ALA A 73 -2.01 -3.36 -18.56
N ARG A 74 -0.80 -3.87 -18.26
CA ARG A 74 -0.51 -4.58 -17.01
C ARG A 74 -0.55 -3.66 -15.80
N VAL A 75 -0.03 -2.44 -15.91
CA VAL A 75 -0.07 -1.44 -14.82
C VAL A 75 -1.50 -1.02 -14.52
N ARG A 76 -2.32 -0.75 -15.55
CA ARG A 76 -3.74 -0.44 -15.40
C ARG A 76 -4.51 -1.55 -14.70
N TRP A 77 -4.31 -2.79 -15.14
CA TRP A 77 -4.92 -3.96 -14.49
C TRP A 77 -4.49 -4.10 -13.04
N TRP A 78 -3.19 -3.96 -12.74
CA TRP A 78 -2.66 -4.14 -11.39
C TRP A 78 -3.20 -3.09 -10.39
N GLY A 79 -3.25 -1.82 -10.78
CA GLY A 79 -3.76 -0.78 -9.88
C GLY A 79 -5.26 -0.53 -9.95
N GLY A 80 -5.98 -1.32 -10.75
CA GLY A 80 -7.44 -1.26 -10.85
C GLY A 80 -7.98 0.01 -11.53
N TRP A 81 -7.22 0.59 -12.47
CA TRP A 81 -7.68 1.75 -13.23
C TRP A 81 -8.79 1.36 -14.21
N ALA A 82 -9.85 2.18 -14.27
CA ALA A 82 -10.89 2.02 -15.27
C ALA A 82 -10.37 2.38 -16.68
N GLU A 83 -10.97 1.82 -17.73
CA GLU A 83 -10.52 2.01 -19.14
C GLU A 83 -10.41 3.48 -19.57
N ASN A 84 -11.17 4.37 -18.92
CA ASN A 84 -11.26 5.79 -19.26
C ASN A 84 -10.52 6.72 -18.28
N GLU A 85 -9.81 6.17 -17.29
CA GLU A 85 -8.98 6.96 -16.38
C GLU A 85 -7.58 7.18 -16.96
N GLN A 86 -7.09 8.40 -16.83
CA GLN A 86 -5.70 8.72 -17.15
C GLN A 86 -4.81 8.17 -16.02
N VAL A 87 -3.72 7.51 -16.41
CA VAL A 87 -2.68 7.00 -15.51
C VAL A 87 -1.62 8.09 -15.33
#